data_AF-A0A838D581-F1
#
_entry.id   AF-A0A838D581-F1
#
_cell.length_a   1.000
_cell.length_b   1.000
_cell.length_c   1.000
_cell.angle_alpha   90.00
_cell.angle_beta   90.00
_cell.angle_gamma   90.00
#
_symmetry.space_group_name_H-M   'P 1'
#
loop_
_entity.id
_entity.type
_entity.pdbx_description
1 polymer ?
#
loop_
_entity_poly.entity_id
_entity_poly.type
_entity_poly.pdbx_seq_one_letter_code
_entity_poly.pdbx_strand_id
1 'polypeptide(L)'
;MNKNHLILLGAVIAVSMLAAPVLQMSSAHQRALFNINGKDYLFVIGSANEPLYVDDKTAATLDAYWPDASDPTNSRANGTQPITGLENMLKVEILAGDKNMTSNLDPAFGEVGKYESETFYPTVPTTFDYRIYGNINGTNFNVTFSCQPGGETAPSDNSTVDISENVVRKALQGGFGCPEDRKGFPEPYISQYELSQQLNRTST
;
A
#
# COMPACT_ATOMS: atom_id res chain seq x y z
N MET A 1 33.34 -21.31 67.18
CA MET A 1 34.40 -20.39 66.69
C MET A 1 34.13 -20.12 65.21
N ASN A 2 33.61 -18.92 64.86
CA ASN A 2 33.48 -18.34 63.49
C ASN A 2 32.70 -19.14 62.40
N LYS A 3 32.15 -18.56 61.32
CA LYS A 3 31.60 -17.22 60.98
C LYS A 3 30.80 -17.39 59.66
N ASN A 4 29.64 -16.74 59.57
CA ASN A 4 28.79 -16.30 58.41
C ASN A 4 29.02 -16.75 56.94
N HIS A 5 27.95 -16.53 56.15
CA HIS A 5 27.79 -16.63 54.68
C HIS A 5 27.42 -18.04 54.16
N LEU A 6 26.40 -18.27 53.31
CA LEU A 6 25.36 -17.43 52.66
C LEU A 6 23.99 -18.10 52.95
N ILE A 7 22.87 -17.44 53.29
CA ILE A 7 22.04 -16.46 52.58
C ILE A 7 21.47 -16.95 51.23
N LEU A 8 20.14 -16.81 51.12
CA LEU A 8 19.19 -17.18 50.07
C LEU A 8 19.66 -17.05 48.61
N LEU A 9 19.20 -18.01 47.79
CA LEU A 9 18.63 -17.86 46.44
C LEU A 9 17.75 -19.11 46.23
N GLY A 10 16.55 -19.13 45.65
CA GLY A 10 15.79 -18.17 44.86
C GLY A 10 14.98 -19.02 43.85
N ALA A 11 13.75 -19.44 44.18
CA ALA A 11 12.52 -18.73 43.84
C ALA A 11 12.32 -18.50 42.32
N VAL A 12 11.29 -19.16 41.77
CA VAL A 12 10.60 -18.84 40.49
C VAL A 12 11.40 -19.04 39.20
N ILE A 13 11.14 -20.18 38.52
CA ILE A 13 11.20 -20.26 37.05
C ILE A 13 9.76 -20.33 36.53
N ALA A 14 9.12 -19.17 36.48
CA ALA A 14 7.84 -18.94 35.82
C ALA A 14 7.97 -17.73 34.90
N VAL A 15 8.77 -17.89 33.84
CA VAL A 15 8.76 -16.98 32.68
C VAL A 15 8.10 -17.73 31.53
N SER A 16 6.79 -17.94 31.67
CA SER A 16 5.94 -18.20 30.52
C SER A 16 6.08 -17.00 29.59
N MET A 17 6.76 -17.19 28.46
CA MET A 17 6.86 -16.18 27.42
C MET A 17 5.45 -15.77 27.02
N LEU A 18 5.05 -14.57 27.43
CA LEU A 18 3.98 -13.82 26.77
C LEU A 18 4.54 -13.40 25.41
N ALA A 19 4.59 -14.37 24.49
CA ALA A 19 4.59 -14.10 23.07
C ALA A 19 3.25 -13.43 22.77
N ALA A 20 3.18 -12.12 22.97
CA ALA A 20 2.11 -11.32 22.41
C ALA A 20 2.07 -11.66 20.91
N PRO A 21 0.91 -12.03 20.35
CA PRO A 21 0.79 -12.15 18.92
C PRO A 21 1.01 -10.74 18.36
N VAL A 22 2.24 -10.48 17.92
CA VAL A 22 2.50 -9.40 16.98
C VAL A 22 1.68 -9.78 15.76
N LEU A 23 0.51 -9.19 15.64
CA LEU A 23 -0.34 -9.32 14.47
C LEU A 23 0.43 -8.71 13.31
N GLN A 24 1.24 -9.55 12.64
CA GLN A 24 1.83 -9.23 11.35
C GLN A 24 0.67 -9.14 10.37
N MET A 25 0.04 -7.98 10.34
CA MET A 25 -0.82 -7.56 9.24
C MET A 25 0.10 -7.33 8.05
N SER A 26 0.42 -8.41 7.33
CA SER A 26 0.85 -8.34 5.93
C SER A 26 -0.33 -7.76 5.15
N SER A 27 -0.36 -6.43 5.13
CA SER A 27 -1.30 -5.66 4.34
C SER A 27 -0.63 -5.47 3.00
N ALA A 28 -1.06 -6.23 1.99
CA ALA A 28 -0.60 -6.15 0.60
C ALA A 28 -0.91 -4.81 -0.09
N HIS A 29 -1.19 -3.78 0.69
CA HIS A 29 -1.67 -2.47 0.31
C HIS A 29 -1.21 -1.50 1.41
N GLN A 30 -0.75 -0.32 1.01
CA GLN A 30 -0.44 0.78 1.91
C GLN A 30 -1.72 1.47 2.40
N ARG A 31 -1.79 1.79 3.68
CA ARG A 31 -3.01 2.28 4.33
C ARG A 31 -2.74 3.63 4.97
N ALA A 32 -3.51 4.63 4.59
CA ALA A 32 -3.32 6.02 5.03
C ALA A 32 -4.61 6.60 5.60
N LEU A 33 -4.53 7.10 6.83
CA LEU A 33 -5.61 7.83 7.49
C LEU A 33 -5.38 9.32 7.24
N PHE A 34 -6.34 9.98 6.60
CA PHE A 34 -6.36 11.42 6.39
C PHE A 34 -7.49 12.08 7.18
N ASN A 35 -7.28 13.32 7.63
CA ASN A 35 -8.38 14.26 7.83
C ASN A 35 -8.45 15.17 6.61
N ILE A 36 -9.62 15.25 5.98
CA ILE A 36 -9.89 16.06 4.80
C ILE A 36 -11.11 16.93 5.14
N ASN A 37 -10.87 18.23 5.31
CA ASN A 37 -11.86 19.23 5.70
C ASN A 37 -12.70 18.81 6.92
N GLY A 38 -12.03 18.41 8.00
CA GLY A 38 -12.66 18.06 9.27
C GLY A 38 -13.25 16.64 9.34
N LYS A 39 -13.23 15.86 8.25
CA LYS A 39 -13.69 14.45 8.24
C LYS A 39 -12.51 13.50 8.06
N ASP A 40 -12.52 12.38 8.77
CA ASP A 40 -11.51 11.34 8.62
C ASP A 40 -11.87 10.39 7.45
N TYR A 41 -10.86 10.05 6.64
CA TYR A 41 -10.92 9.12 5.51
C TYR A 41 -9.79 8.11 5.66
N LEU A 42 -10.09 6.82 5.52
CA LEU A 42 -9.10 5.76 5.43
C LEU A 42 -8.99 5.31 3.98
N PHE A 43 -7.83 5.53 3.36
CA PHE A 43 -7.51 5.04 2.03
C PHE A 43 -6.56 3.84 2.11
N VAL A 44 -6.77 2.88 1.22
CA VAL A 44 -5.96 1.67 1.04
C VAL A 44 -5.51 1.64 -0.42
N ILE A 45 -4.21 1.61 -0.67
CA ILE A 45 -3.60 1.78 -1.99
C ILE A 45 -2.70 0.59 -2.29
N GLY A 46 -2.82 0.01 -3.49
CA GLY A 46 -1.96 -1.08 -3.92
C GLY A 46 -2.11 -1.38 -5.41
N SER A 47 -1.70 -2.57 -5.80
CA SER A 47 -1.90 -3.13 -7.13
C SER A 47 -3.00 -4.18 -7.11
N ALA A 48 -3.74 -4.34 -8.22
CA ALA A 48 -4.82 -5.32 -8.31
C ALA A 48 -4.37 -6.78 -8.14
N ASN A 49 -3.08 -7.06 -8.41
CA ASN A 49 -2.44 -8.36 -8.19
C ASN A 49 -1.09 -8.16 -7.49
N GLU A 50 -0.86 -8.84 -6.36
CA GLU A 50 0.42 -8.81 -5.63
C GLU A 50 0.88 -10.23 -5.23
N PRO A 51 2.20 -10.54 -5.29
CA PRO A 51 3.27 -9.70 -5.81
C PRO A 51 3.11 -9.39 -7.30
N LEU A 52 3.43 -8.15 -7.68
CA LEU A 52 3.30 -7.68 -9.05
C LEU A 52 4.56 -8.06 -9.84
N TYR A 53 4.41 -8.63 -11.02
CA TYR A 53 5.54 -8.92 -11.91
C TYR A 53 5.45 -8.16 -13.23
N VAL A 54 6.57 -8.12 -13.94
CA VAL A 54 6.60 -7.65 -15.33
C VAL A 54 5.67 -8.46 -16.25
N ASP A 55 5.07 -7.76 -17.21
CA ASP A 55 4.07 -8.22 -18.18
C ASP A 55 2.79 -8.86 -17.60
N ASP A 56 2.58 -8.83 -16.27
CA ASP A 56 1.29 -9.20 -15.68
C ASP A 56 0.25 -8.10 -15.85
N LYS A 57 -1.01 -8.53 -16.06
CA LYS A 57 -2.16 -7.64 -16.06
C LYS A 57 -2.34 -7.09 -14.64
N THR A 58 -2.40 -5.77 -14.49
CA THR A 58 -2.69 -5.12 -13.21
C THR A 58 -3.47 -3.81 -13.40
N ALA A 59 -3.84 -3.19 -12.28
CA ALA A 59 -4.37 -1.83 -12.16
C ALA A 59 -3.90 -1.25 -10.82
N ALA A 60 -3.87 0.07 -10.71
CA ALA A 60 -3.69 0.73 -9.41
C ALA A 60 -5.03 0.71 -8.66
N THR A 61 -5.02 0.31 -7.39
CA THR A 61 -6.23 0.19 -6.55
C THR A 61 -6.32 1.32 -5.53
N LEU A 62 -7.57 1.72 -5.24
CA LEU A 62 -7.93 2.56 -4.10
C LEU A 62 -9.17 1.97 -3.44
N ASP A 63 -9.05 1.46 -2.22
CA ASP A 63 -10.22 1.26 -1.35
C ASP A 63 -10.38 2.49 -0.45
N ALA A 64 -11.61 2.97 -0.30
CA ALA A 64 -11.92 4.16 0.46
C ALA A 64 -13.00 3.91 1.51
N TYR A 65 -12.71 4.30 2.75
CA TYR A 65 -13.61 4.07 3.88
C TYR A 65 -13.76 5.28 4.79
N TRP A 66 -14.95 5.44 5.36
CA TRP A 66 -15.14 6.13 6.63
C TRP A 66 -14.62 5.19 7.73
N PRO A 67 -13.59 5.60 8.51
CA PRO A 67 -12.96 4.72 9.49
C PRO A 67 -13.82 4.52 10.75
N ASP A 68 -13.71 3.35 11.38
CA ASP A 68 -14.16 3.13 12.76
C ASP A 68 -13.39 4.07 13.71
N ALA A 69 -14.09 4.90 14.49
CA ALA A 69 -13.45 5.85 15.41
C ALA A 69 -12.63 5.18 16.53
N SER A 70 -12.88 3.89 16.83
CA SER A 70 -12.16 3.12 17.85
C SER A 70 -10.92 2.40 17.31
N ASP A 71 -10.86 2.14 16.01
CA ASP A 71 -9.72 1.53 15.31
C ASP A 71 -9.58 2.14 13.89
N PRO A 72 -9.22 3.44 13.81
CA PRO A 72 -9.35 4.20 12.56
C PRO A 72 -8.32 3.81 11.51
N THR A 73 -7.31 3.05 11.92
CA THR A 73 -6.33 2.43 11.03
C THR A 73 -6.66 0.96 10.77
N ASN A 74 -7.92 0.53 10.78
CA ASN A 74 -8.33 -0.82 10.40
C ASN A 74 -9.53 -0.84 9.42
N SER A 75 -9.25 -1.23 8.17
CA SER A 75 -10.26 -1.33 7.10
C SER A 75 -11.25 -2.48 7.30
N ARG A 76 -10.96 -3.38 8.25
CA ARG A 76 -11.81 -4.54 8.62
C ARG A 76 -12.45 -4.38 10.00
N ALA A 77 -12.35 -3.21 10.64
CA ALA A 77 -13.08 -2.91 11.87
C ALA A 77 -14.59 -2.81 11.60
N ASN A 78 -15.42 -3.24 12.56
CA ASN A 78 -16.86 -3.35 12.37
C ASN A 78 -17.56 -2.00 12.11
N GLY A 79 -17.02 -0.89 12.61
CA GLY A 79 -17.55 0.46 12.35
C GLY A 79 -17.11 1.06 11.01
N THR A 80 -16.14 0.47 10.32
CA THR A 80 -15.63 0.99 9.05
C THR A 80 -16.67 0.83 7.93
N GLN A 81 -16.95 1.89 7.17
CA GLN A 81 -17.97 1.91 6.11
C GLN A 81 -17.35 2.32 4.77
N PRO A 82 -17.67 1.66 3.64
CA PRO A 82 -17.13 2.02 2.33
C PRO A 82 -17.66 3.37 1.83
N ILE A 83 -16.82 4.11 1.09
CA ILE A 83 -17.15 5.39 0.45
C ILE A 83 -17.38 5.16 -1.04
N THR A 84 -18.53 5.61 -1.53
CA THR A 84 -18.84 5.65 -2.97
C THR A 84 -18.86 7.09 -3.50
N GLY A 85 -18.80 7.27 -4.82
CA GLY A 85 -18.82 8.59 -5.48
C GLY A 85 -17.44 9.21 -5.78
N LEU A 86 -16.35 8.64 -5.26
CA LEU A 86 -14.99 9.17 -5.46
C LEU A 86 -14.49 9.06 -6.91
N GLU A 87 -15.06 8.16 -7.72
CA GLU A 87 -14.81 8.05 -9.16
C GLU A 87 -15.06 9.37 -9.92
N ASN A 88 -15.97 10.20 -9.40
CA ASN A 88 -16.31 11.51 -9.97
C ASN A 88 -15.44 12.66 -9.40
N MET A 89 -14.61 12.38 -8.39
CA MET A 89 -13.86 13.36 -7.59
C MET A 89 -12.35 13.23 -7.73
N LEU A 90 -11.86 12.01 -7.96
CA LEU A 90 -10.45 11.63 -7.95
C LEU A 90 -10.04 10.95 -9.26
N LYS A 91 -8.76 11.08 -9.58
CA LYS A 91 -8.06 10.37 -10.64
C LYS A 91 -6.77 9.78 -10.10
N VAL A 92 -6.20 8.86 -10.86
CA VAL A 92 -4.88 8.30 -10.60
C VAL A 92 -3.94 8.60 -11.76
N GLU A 93 -2.75 9.08 -11.44
CA GLU A 93 -1.61 9.04 -12.35
C GLU A 93 -0.63 7.98 -11.86
N ILE A 94 -0.29 7.06 -12.74
CA ILE A 94 0.72 6.02 -12.52
C ILE A 94 2.02 6.55 -13.12
N LEU A 95 3.08 6.68 -12.31
CA LEU A 95 4.39 7.15 -12.75
C LEU A 95 5.42 6.02 -12.64
N ALA A 96 6.31 5.94 -13.62
CA ALA A 96 7.43 4.99 -13.66
C ALA A 96 8.64 5.70 -14.28
N GLY A 97 9.52 6.24 -13.43
CA GLY A 97 10.67 7.04 -13.86
C GLY A 97 10.24 8.33 -14.56
N ASP A 98 10.60 8.49 -15.84
CA ASP A 98 10.22 9.65 -16.66
C ASP A 98 8.90 9.45 -17.43
N LYS A 99 8.21 8.31 -17.23
CA LYS A 99 6.93 7.98 -17.88
C LYS A 99 5.78 8.15 -16.89
N ASN A 100 4.63 8.56 -17.41
CA ASN A 100 3.37 8.56 -16.69
C ASN A 100 2.22 8.05 -17.55
N MET A 101 1.15 7.61 -16.89
CA MET A 101 -0.15 7.30 -17.47
C MET A 101 -1.22 7.84 -16.53
N THR A 102 -2.05 8.77 -17.01
CA THR A 102 -3.23 9.23 -16.28
C THR A 102 -4.41 8.32 -16.61
N SER A 103 -5.17 7.95 -15.59
CA SER A 103 -6.43 7.22 -15.74
C SER A 103 -7.52 7.79 -14.82
N ASN A 104 -8.77 7.52 -15.17
CA ASN A 104 -9.87 7.69 -14.22
C ASN A 104 -9.82 6.57 -13.17
N LEU A 105 -10.61 6.70 -12.12
CA LEU A 105 -10.85 5.63 -11.16
C LEU A 105 -12.26 5.09 -11.41
N ASP A 106 -12.39 3.83 -11.81
CA ASP A 106 -13.68 3.18 -12.03
C ASP A 106 -14.04 2.31 -10.81
N PRO A 107 -15.32 2.24 -10.38
CA PRO A 107 -15.74 1.35 -9.29
C PRO A 107 -15.50 -0.12 -9.62
N ALA A 108 -14.85 -0.86 -8.72
CA ALA A 108 -14.59 -2.29 -8.89
C ALA A 108 -15.89 -3.11 -8.86
N PHE A 109 -16.01 -4.09 -9.77
CA PHE A 109 -17.24 -4.85 -9.94
C PHE A 109 -17.53 -5.75 -8.72
N GLY A 110 -18.59 -5.41 -7.98
CA GLY A 110 -19.03 -6.16 -6.80
C GLY A 110 -18.32 -5.78 -5.49
N GLU A 111 -17.34 -4.86 -5.53
CA GLU A 111 -16.55 -4.45 -4.38
C GLU A 111 -16.86 -3.00 -4.00
N VAL A 112 -17.82 -2.81 -3.08
CA VAL A 112 -18.31 -1.47 -2.71
C VAL A 112 -17.21 -0.67 -2.01
N GLY A 113 -16.91 0.51 -2.56
CA GLY A 113 -15.88 1.42 -2.04
C GLY A 113 -14.46 1.11 -2.50
N LYS A 114 -14.29 0.14 -3.40
CA LYS A 114 -13.03 -0.11 -4.11
C LYS A 114 -13.08 0.46 -5.52
N TYR A 115 -11.94 0.96 -5.95
CA TYR A 115 -11.71 1.64 -7.22
C TYR A 115 -10.47 1.10 -7.90
N GLU A 116 -10.50 1.03 -9.23
CA GLU A 116 -9.37 0.57 -10.05
C GLU A 116 -9.07 1.58 -11.16
N SER A 117 -7.80 1.72 -11.52
CA SER A 117 -7.40 2.40 -12.76
C SER A 117 -7.78 1.60 -14.00
N GLU A 118 -7.62 2.19 -15.18
CA GLU A 118 -7.42 1.41 -16.41
C GLU A 118 -6.34 0.34 -16.20
N THR A 119 -6.57 -0.82 -16.80
CA THR A 119 -5.61 -1.93 -16.79
C THR A 119 -4.32 -1.52 -17.50
N PHE A 120 -3.18 -1.87 -16.91
CA PHE A 120 -1.87 -1.80 -17.55
C PHE A 120 -1.04 -3.07 -17.30
N TYR A 121 0.14 -3.11 -17.93
CA TYR A 121 1.11 -4.20 -17.85
C TYR A 121 2.48 -3.57 -17.56
N PRO A 122 3.13 -3.82 -16.40
CA PRO A 122 4.45 -3.26 -16.11
C PRO A 122 5.48 -3.88 -17.05
N THR A 123 6.15 -3.10 -17.88
CA THR A 123 7.08 -3.64 -18.90
C THR A 123 8.52 -3.77 -18.41
N VAL A 124 8.83 -3.18 -17.25
CA VAL A 124 10.17 -3.18 -16.62
C VAL A 124 10.05 -3.23 -15.08
N PRO A 125 11.00 -3.87 -14.38
CA PRO A 125 11.01 -3.90 -12.91
C PRO A 125 11.55 -2.56 -12.37
N THR A 126 10.67 -1.69 -11.91
CA THR A 126 11.04 -0.34 -11.43
C THR A 126 10.06 0.12 -10.34
N THR A 127 10.44 1.17 -9.60
CA THR A 127 9.48 1.84 -8.70
C THR A 127 8.37 2.48 -9.52
N PHE A 128 7.14 2.18 -9.12
CA PHE A 128 5.90 2.80 -9.55
C PHE A 128 5.38 3.70 -8.43
N ASP A 129 4.97 4.90 -8.80
CA ASP A 129 4.25 5.84 -7.93
C ASP A 129 2.79 5.94 -8.40
N TYR A 130 1.85 5.87 -7.45
CA TYR A 130 0.44 6.12 -7.69
C TYR A 130 0.07 7.47 -7.06
N ARG A 131 -0.09 8.48 -7.91
CA ARG A 131 -0.55 9.82 -7.50
C ARG A 131 -2.07 9.89 -7.59
N ILE A 132 -2.74 9.86 -6.44
CA ILE A 132 -4.18 10.03 -6.32
C ILE A 132 -4.47 11.53 -6.15
N TYR A 133 -5.21 12.12 -7.07
CA TYR A 133 -5.44 13.57 -7.09
C TYR A 133 -6.83 13.97 -7.60
N GLY A 134 -7.32 15.11 -7.15
CA GLY A 134 -8.63 15.65 -7.53
C GLY A 134 -9.19 16.59 -6.48
N ASN A 135 -10.51 16.61 -6.32
CA ASN A 135 -11.20 17.48 -5.37
C ASN A 135 -12.33 16.72 -4.65
N ILE A 136 -12.16 16.52 -3.34
CA ILE A 136 -13.13 15.85 -2.48
C ILE A 136 -13.97 16.91 -1.78
N ASN A 137 -15.23 17.05 -2.18
CA ASN A 137 -16.21 17.96 -1.57
C ASN A 137 -15.70 19.41 -1.38
N GLY A 138 -15.06 19.97 -2.41
CA GLY A 138 -14.47 21.32 -2.40
C GLY A 138 -12.99 21.35 -2.00
N THR A 139 -12.44 20.28 -1.44
CA THR A 139 -11.06 20.24 -0.93
C THR A 139 -10.12 19.57 -1.93
N ASN A 140 -9.07 20.28 -2.35
CA ASN A 140 -8.07 19.72 -3.25
C ASN A 140 -7.29 18.61 -2.54
N PHE A 141 -7.22 17.44 -3.16
CA PHE A 141 -6.45 16.30 -2.69
C PHE A 141 -5.40 15.95 -3.76
N ASN A 142 -4.16 15.71 -3.36
CA ASN A 142 -3.06 15.31 -4.26
C ASN A 142 -1.97 14.62 -3.42
N VAL A 143 -1.99 13.29 -3.40
CA VAL A 143 -1.05 12.47 -2.62
C VAL A 143 -0.45 11.40 -3.51
N THR A 144 0.86 11.21 -3.39
CA THR A 144 1.60 10.15 -4.09
C THR A 144 1.96 9.03 -3.13
N PHE A 145 1.73 7.80 -3.55
CA PHE A 145 2.08 6.56 -2.84
C PHE A 145 3.08 5.78 -3.68
N SER A 146 4.22 5.40 -3.08
CA SER A 146 5.29 4.69 -3.78
C SER A 146 5.31 3.22 -3.43
N CYS A 147 5.36 2.34 -4.43
CA CYS A 147 5.57 0.93 -4.18
C CYS A 147 6.93 0.68 -3.52
N GLN A 148 7.08 -0.46 -2.86
CA GLN A 148 8.28 -0.85 -2.15
C GLN A 148 8.95 -2.05 -2.83
N PRO A 149 10.25 -1.96 -3.21
CA PRO A 149 11.01 -3.08 -3.77
C PRO A 149 11.22 -4.27 -2.81
N GLY A 150 10.81 -4.14 -1.53
CA GLY A 150 10.78 -5.21 -0.53
C GLY A 150 9.37 -5.73 -0.22
N GLY A 151 8.37 -5.38 -1.04
CA GLY A 151 6.98 -5.81 -0.86
C GLY A 151 6.24 -5.07 0.26
N GLU A 152 5.28 -5.76 0.85
CA GLU A 152 4.20 -5.21 1.70
C GLU A 152 4.64 -4.56 3.02
N THR A 153 5.90 -4.78 3.45
CA THR A 153 6.36 -4.40 4.79
C THR A 153 7.03 -3.03 4.78
N ALA A 154 6.27 -1.99 5.16
CA ALA A 154 6.80 -0.67 5.46
C ALA A 154 6.63 -0.31 6.95
N PRO A 155 7.53 0.50 7.55
CA PRO A 155 7.36 1.01 8.91
C PRO A 155 6.06 1.82 9.05
N SER A 156 5.32 1.59 10.13
CA SER A 156 4.16 2.41 10.48
C SER A 156 4.59 3.80 10.96
N ASP A 157 3.91 4.83 10.47
CA ASP A 157 4.05 6.22 10.88
C ASP A 157 2.70 6.72 11.40
N ASN A 158 2.62 7.07 12.68
CA ASN A 158 1.43 7.64 13.32
C ASN A 158 1.60 9.15 13.59
N SER A 159 2.51 9.81 12.89
CA SER A 159 2.68 11.27 12.96
C SER A 159 1.61 12.01 12.17
N THR A 160 1.21 13.17 12.69
CA THR A 160 0.37 14.12 11.98
C THR A 160 1.23 14.92 11.01
N VAL A 161 0.92 14.87 9.72
CA VAL A 161 1.64 15.57 8.65
C VAL A 161 0.65 16.40 7.84
N ASP A 162 0.82 17.73 7.85
CA ASP A 162 0.08 18.63 6.97
C ASP A 162 0.52 18.41 5.52
N ILE A 163 -0.40 18.00 4.65
CA ILE A 163 -0.14 17.71 3.24
C ILE A 163 -0.42 18.94 2.37
N SER A 164 -1.58 19.56 2.61
CA SER A 164 -2.03 20.78 1.94
C SER A 164 -3.11 21.47 2.77
N GLU A 165 -3.61 22.61 2.31
CA GLU A 165 -4.76 23.27 2.94
C GLU A 165 -5.93 22.28 3.14
N ASN A 166 -6.38 22.15 4.39
CA ASN A 166 -7.45 21.24 4.81
C ASN A 166 -7.21 19.73 4.53
N VAL A 167 -5.98 19.29 4.28
CA VAL A 167 -5.60 17.87 4.13
C VAL A 167 -4.42 17.53 5.06
N VAL A 168 -4.67 16.63 6.01
CA VAL A 168 -3.70 16.22 7.02
C VAL A 168 -3.61 14.70 7.06
N ARG A 169 -2.43 14.10 6.89
CA ARG A 169 -2.23 12.68 7.16
C ARG A 169 -2.09 12.48 8.67
N LYS A 170 -2.83 11.52 9.24
CA LYS A 170 -2.80 11.16 10.67
C LYS A 170 -2.12 9.82 10.93
N ALA A 171 -2.08 8.93 9.94
CA ALA A 171 -1.32 7.68 9.99
C ALA A 171 -0.98 7.16 8.58
N LEU A 172 0.06 6.33 8.50
CA LEU A 172 0.49 5.57 7.33
C LEU A 172 0.99 4.20 7.82
N GLN A 173 0.49 3.11 7.24
CA GLN A 173 0.80 1.73 7.68
C GLN A 173 0.88 0.78 6.47
N GLY A 174 1.83 -0.15 6.48
CA GLY A 174 2.02 -1.11 5.38
C GLY A 174 2.55 -0.46 4.09
N GLY A 175 2.79 -1.31 3.11
CA GLY A 175 3.29 -0.98 1.78
C GLY A 175 2.61 -1.84 0.72
N PHE A 176 3.01 -1.66 -0.54
CA PHE A 176 2.57 -2.48 -1.68
C PHE A 176 3.77 -2.77 -2.58
N GLY A 177 3.79 -3.92 -3.24
CA GLY A 177 4.93 -4.40 -4.01
C GLY A 177 5.18 -3.61 -5.30
N CYS A 178 6.45 -3.38 -5.63
CA CYS A 178 6.84 -2.94 -6.98
C CYS A 178 6.82 -4.11 -7.97
N PRO A 179 6.70 -3.86 -9.29
CA PRO A 179 6.93 -4.88 -10.31
C PRO A 179 8.31 -5.55 -10.17
N GLU A 180 8.31 -6.88 -10.04
CA GLU A 180 9.48 -7.74 -10.00
C GLU A 180 9.70 -8.50 -11.32
N ASP A 181 10.93 -8.98 -11.55
CA ASP A 181 11.24 -9.86 -12.67
C ASP A 181 10.59 -11.25 -12.52
N ARG A 182 10.06 -11.77 -13.62
CA ARG A 182 9.44 -13.11 -13.64
C ARG A 182 10.49 -14.22 -13.69
N LYS A 183 10.38 -15.20 -12.80
CA LYS A 183 11.19 -16.43 -12.84
C LYS A 183 10.59 -17.45 -13.81
N GLY A 184 11.23 -17.63 -14.96
CA GLY A 184 10.84 -18.66 -15.95
C GLY A 184 11.22 -20.08 -15.53
N PHE A 185 10.38 -21.05 -15.93
CA PHE A 185 10.65 -22.48 -15.89
C PHE A 185 9.70 -23.22 -16.88
N PRO A 186 10.13 -24.26 -17.62
CA PRO A 186 11.48 -24.82 -17.67
C PRO A 186 12.48 -23.91 -18.39
N GLU A 187 12.02 -23.06 -19.29
CA GLU A 187 12.83 -22.07 -19.99
C GLU A 187 12.94 -20.76 -19.19
N PRO A 188 14.03 -19.99 -19.34
CA PRO A 188 14.13 -18.64 -18.80
C PRO A 188 12.99 -17.74 -19.30
N TYR A 189 12.61 -16.77 -18.47
CA TYR A 189 11.66 -15.75 -18.88
C TYR A 189 12.39 -14.62 -19.62
N ILE A 190 11.73 -14.06 -20.63
CA ILE A 190 12.13 -12.82 -21.30
C ILE A 190 10.89 -11.91 -21.35
N SER A 191 11.04 -10.64 -20.94
CA SER A 191 9.91 -9.70 -20.97
C SER A 191 9.61 -9.25 -22.40
N GLN A 192 8.38 -8.78 -22.64
CA GLN A 192 7.99 -8.21 -23.93
C GLN A 192 8.85 -7.00 -24.29
N TYR A 193 9.26 -6.21 -23.28
CA TYR A 193 10.20 -5.12 -23.44
C TYR A 193 11.58 -5.61 -23.92
N GLU A 194 12.17 -6.60 -23.24
CA GLU A 194 13.48 -7.11 -23.63
C GLU A 194 13.46 -7.74 -25.03
N LEU A 195 12.43 -8.54 -25.34
CA LEU A 195 12.24 -9.11 -26.67
C LEU A 195 12.17 -8.03 -27.76
N SER A 196 11.44 -6.93 -27.51
CA SER A 196 11.38 -5.77 -28.41
C SER A 196 12.76 -5.11 -28.60
N GLN A 197 13.54 -4.95 -27.54
CA GLN A 197 14.92 -4.43 -27.63
C GLN A 197 15.83 -5.36 -28.45
N GLN A 198 15.71 -6.67 -28.30
CA GLN A 198 16.50 -7.65 -29.06
C GLN A 198 16.15 -7.63 -30.56
N LEU A 199 14.87 -7.66 -30.92
CA LEU A 199 14.40 -7.64 -32.31
C LEU A 199 14.81 -6.36 -33.06
N ASN A 200 14.76 -5.21 -32.37
CA ASN A 200 15.18 -3.93 -32.95
C ASN A 200 16.70 -3.88 -33.21
N ARG A 201 17.52 -4.49 -32.35
CA ARG A 201 18.98 -4.60 -32.56
C ARG A 201 19.36 -5.51 -33.73
N THR A 202 18.57 -6.54 -34.02
CA THR A 202 18.79 -7.41 -35.19
C THR A 202 18.29 -6.81 -36.52
N SER A 203 17.67 -5.64 -36.47
CA SER A 203 17.13 -4.94 -37.65
C SER A 203 18.04 -3.81 -38.18
N THR A 204 19.24 -3.67 -37.61
CA THR A 204 20.29 -2.68 -37.95
C THR A 204 21.60 -3.35 -38.29
#